data_AF-A0A4R6HZ97-F1
#
_entry.id   AF-A0A4R6HZ97-F1
#
_cell.length_a   1.000
_cell.length_b   1.000
_cell.length_c   1.000
_cell.angle_alpha   90.00
_cell.angle_beta   90.00
_cell.angle_gamma   90.00
#
_symmetry.space_group_name_H-M   'P 1'
#
loop_
_entity.id
_entity.type
_entity.pdbx_description
1 polymer ?
#
loop_
_entity_poly.entity_id
_entity_poly.type
_entity_poly.pdbx_seq_one_letter_code
_entity_poly.pdbx_strand_id
1 'polypeptide(L)' 'MILNDSRVLRAELLSFEADPGEGDAPAEGSPDAALWIENGHIRAVDDHARLTP' A
#
# COMPACT_ATOMS: atom_id res chain seq x y z
N MET A 1 -19.45 18.79 -7.82
CA MET A 1 -18.52 18.49 -6.71
C MET A 1 -17.81 17.21 -7.12
N ILE A 2 -16.54 17.29 -7.54
CA ILE A 2 -15.76 16.08 -7.76
C ILE A 2 -15.44 15.56 -6.36
N LEU A 3 -16.01 14.42 -5.97
CA LEU A 3 -15.56 13.73 -4.77
C LEU A 3 -14.12 13.31 -5.06
N ASN A 4 -13.15 13.91 -4.37
CA ASN A 4 -11.82 13.33 -4.31
C ASN A 4 -11.96 12.06 -3.46
N ASP A 5 -12.17 10.93 -4.13
CA ASP A 5 -12.24 9.63 -3.47
C ASP A 5 -10.81 9.25 -3.03
N SER A 6 -10.49 9.65 -1.81
CA SER A 6 -9.22 9.40 -1.15
C SER A 6 -9.47 8.62 0.14
N ARG A 7 -8.79 7.49 0.29
CA ARG A 7 -8.88 6.64 1.47
C ARG A 7 -7.55 5.96 1.77
N VAL A 8 -7.29 5.72 3.05
CA VAL A 8 -6.15 4.97 3.55
C VAL A 8 -6.66 3.66 4.13
N LEU A 9 -6.13 2.52 3.66
CA LEU A 9 -6.42 1.20 4.20
C LEU A 9 -5.23 0.73 5.01
N ARG A 10 -5.42 0.38 6.28
CA ARG A 10 -4.38 -0.15 7.18
C ARG A 10 -4.50 -1.66 7.28
N ALA A 11 -3.43 -2.38 6.95
CA ALA A 11 -3.38 -3.84 7.02
C ALA A 11 -1.92 -4.30 6.92
N GLU A 12 -1.69 -5.58 7.23
CA GLU A 12 -0.48 -6.25 6.73
C GLU A 12 -0.56 -6.32 5.20
N LEU A 13 0.44 -5.78 4.51
CA LEU A 13 0.47 -5.71 3.05
C LEU A 13 1.58 -6.60 2.48
N LEU A 14 1.22 -7.40 1.47
CA LEU A 14 2.16 -8.16 0.66
C LEU A 14 2.27 -7.50 -0.72
N SER A 15 3.49 -7.25 -1.19
CA SER A 15 3.75 -6.64 -2.49
C SER A 15 4.58 -7.55 -3.38
N PHE A 16 4.21 -7.57 -4.66
CA PHE A 16 4.94 -8.22 -5.75
C PHE A 16 5.43 -7.17 -6.77
N GLU A 17 5.67 -5.94 -6.32
CA GLU A 17 6.09 -4.81 -7.15
C GLU A 17 7.45 -5.03 -7.83
N ALA A 18 8.30 -5.88 -7.25
CA ALA A 18 9.50 -6.41 -7.88
C ALA A 18 9.29 -7.91 -8.19
N ASP A 19 9.91 -8.38 -9.27
CA ASP A 19 10.03 -9.80 -9.57
C ASP A 19 10.53 -10.54 -8.30
N PRO A 20 9.73 -11.45 -7.73
CA PRO A 20 10.08 -12.15 -6.49
C PRO A 20 11.29 -13.09 -6.64
N GLY A 21 11.84 -13.21 -7.86
CA GLY A 21 12.92 -14.13 -8.18
C GLY A 21 12.45 -15.58 -8.12
N GLU A 22 13.38 -16.53 -8.11
CA GLU A 22 13.06 -17.97 -8.16
C GLU A 22 12.24 -18.51 -6.98
N GLY A 23 12.10 -17.74 -5.89
CA GLY A 23 11.36 -18.14 -4.70
C GLY A 23 9.85 -17.93 -4.78
N ASP A 24 9.37 -17.13 -5.75
CA ASP A 24 7.96 -16.71 -5.91
C ASP A 24 7.33 -16.18 -4.59
N ALA A 25 8.18 -15.66 -3.70
CA ALA A 25 7.81 -15.16 -2.40
C ALA A 25 7.76 -13.62 -2.45
N PRO A 26 6.66 -12.99 -1.99
CA PRO A 26 6.62 -11.54 -1.86
C PRO A 26 7.71 -11.08 -0.88
N ALA A 27 8.23 -9.86 -1.10
CA ALA A 27 9.10 -9.25 -0.11
C ALA A 27 8.39 -9.16 1.25
N GLU A 28 9.13 -9.31 2.34
CA GLU A 28 8.56 -9.13 3.69
C GLU A 28 7.93 -7.75 3.79
N GLY A 29 6.61 -7.73 4.02
CA GLY A 29 5.83 -6.51 4.23
C GLY A 29 5.99 -5.98 5.64
N SER A 30 5.52 -4.74 5.86
CA SER A 30 5.37 -4.21 7.21
C SER A 30 4.07 -4.74 7.84
N PRO A 31 4.09 -5.19 9.12
CA PRO A 31 2.89 -5.63 9.83
C PRO A 31 1.93 -4.46 10.11
N ASP A 32 2.39 -3.22 10.00
CA ASP A 32 1.59 -2.00 10.20
C ASP A 32 1.54 -1.13 8.94
N ALA A 33 1.52 -1.75 7.77
CA ALA A 33 1.50 -1.05 6.51
C ALA A 33 0.14 -0.37 6.24
N ALA A 34 0.16 0.58 5.30
CA ALA A 34 -1.04 1.19 4.77
C ALA A 34 -0.94 1.44 3.26
N LEU A 35 -2.11 1.40 2.61
CA LEU A 35 -2.31 1.65 1.19
C LEU A 35 -3.16 2.91 1.02
N TRP A 36 -2.60 3.92 0.36
CA TRP A 36 -3.34 5.12 -0.01
C TRP A 36 -3.87 5.00 -1.44
N ILE A 37 -5.20 5.05 -1.58
CA ILE A 37 -5.90 5.09 -2.86
C ILE A 37 -6.46 6.48 -3.08
N GLU A 38 -6.18 7.08 -4.24
CA GLU A 38 -6.73 8.35 -4.68
C GLU A 38 -7.29 8.21 -6.10
N ASN A 39 -8.57 8.53 -6.29
CA ASN A 39 -9.26 8.46 -7.59
C ASN A 39 -9.13 7.09 -8.28
N GLY A 40 -9.15 6.00 -7.50
CA GLY A 40 -9.03 4.63 -8.00
C GLY A 40 -7.59 4.19 -8.32
N HIS A 41 -6.59 5.04 -8.09
CA HIS A 41 -5.18 4.72 -8.28
C HIS A 41 -4.46 4.57 -6.95
N ILE A 42 -3.51 3.64 -6.87
CA ILE A 42 -2.58 3.57 -5.75
C ILE A 42 -1.69 4.81 -5.82
N ARG A 43 -1.73 5.62 -4.77
CA ARG A 43 -0.89 6.82 -4.62
C ARG A 43 0.39 6.52 -3.86
N ALA A 44 0.30 5.72 -2.80
CA ALA A 44 1.43 5.35 -1.96
C ALA A 44 1.18 4.06 -1.17
N VAL A 45 2.26 3.38 -0.82
CA VAL A 45 2.32 2.24 0.11
C VAL A 45 3.49 2.51 1.06
N ASP A 46 3.25 2.54 2.37
CA ASP A 46 4.27 2.75 3.41
C ASP A 46 3.71 2.29 4.76
N ASP A 47 4.48 2.45 5.85
CA ASP A 47 3.97 2.32 7.21
C ASP A 47 2.79 3.27 7.45
N HIS A 48 1.75 2.80 8.15
CA HIS A 48 0.56 3.58 8.46
C HIS A 48 0.91 4.93 9.11
N ALA A 49 1.87 4.92 10.04
CA ALA A 49 2.34 6.13 10.73
C ALA A 49 2.95 7.20 9.82
N ARG A 50 3.35 6.85 8.59
CA ARG A 50 3.90 7.80 7.60
C ARG A 50 2.85 8.30 6.61
N LEU A 51 1.76 7.54 6.42
CA LEU A 51 0.67 7.90 5.51
C LEU A 51 -0.47 8.66 6.21
N THR A 52 -0.53 8.63 7.54
CA THR A 52 -1.40 9.48 8.34
C THR A 52 -0.63 10.64 8.98
N PRO A 53 -1.18 11.86 9.02
CA PRO A 53 -0.59 12.99 9.74
C PRO A 53 -0.38 12.73 11.23
#